data_AF-A0A6A1QF11-F1
#
_entry.id   AF-A0A6A1QF11-F1
#
_cell.length_a   1.000
_cell.length_b   1.000
_cell.length_c   1.000
_cell.angle_alpha   90.00
_cell.angle_beta   90.00
_cell.angle_gamma   90.00
#
_symmetry.space_group_name_H-M   'P 1'
#
loop_
_entity.id
_entity.type
_entity.pdbx_description
1 polymer ?
#
loop_
_entity_poly.entity_id
_entity_poly.type
_entity_poly.pdbx_seq_one_letter_code
_entity_poly.pdbx_strand_id
1 'polypeptide(L)'
;MYDLDGDGRITRLEMLEIIEAIYKMVGTVIMMRMNQDGLTPQQRVDKIFKKMDQDKDDQITLEEFKEAAKSDPSIVLLLQCDMQK
;
A
#
# COMPACT_ATOMS: atom_id res chain seq x y z
N MET A 1 -6.76 10.98 -0.99
CA MET A 1 -5.33 10.97 -0.60
C MET A 1 -4.62 9.65 -0.93
N TYR A 2 -5.32 8.60 -1.37
CA TYR A 2 -4.69 7.41 -1.98
C TYR A 2 -5.01 7.22 -3.47
N ASP A 3 -6.01 7.96 -3.90
CA ASP A 3 -6.48 8.06 -5.26
C ASP A 3 -6.01 9.46 -5.70
N LEU A 4 -5.02 9.51 -6.60
CA LEU A 4 -4.34 10.73 -7.02
C LEU A 4 -5.13 11.44 -8.12
N ASP A 5 -5.83 10.68 -8.96
CA ASP A 5 -6.64 11.21 -10.06
C ASP A 5 -8.14 11.36 -9.71
N GLY A 6 -8.58 10.78 -8.59
CA GLY A 6 -9.93 10.88 -8.06
C GLY A 6 -10.93 9.94 -8.73
N ASP A 7 -10.45 8.87 -9.38
CA ASP A 7 -11.28 7.96 -10.16
C ASP A 7 -11.99 6.87 -9.32
N GLY A 8 -11.66 6.77 -8.03
CA GLY A 8 -12.19 5.80 -7.09
C GLY A 8 -11.48 4.44 -7.12
N ARG A 9 -10.37 4.33 -7.84
CA ARG A 9 -9.49 3.16 -7.96
C ARG A 9 -8.08 3.58 -7.55
N ILE A 10 -7.24 2.59 -7.26
CA ILE A 10 -5.83 2.84 -6.94
C ILE A 10 -5.00 1.95 -7.84
N THR A 11 -4.35 2.55 -8.83
CA THR A 11 -3.47 1.83 -9.73
C THR A 11 -2.16 1.45 -9.04
N ARG A 12 -1.45 0.46 -9.59
CA ARG A 12 -0.12 0.06 -9.11
C ARG A 12 0.88 1.22 -9.09
N LEU A 13 0.76 2.14 -10.04
CA LEU A 13 1.57 3.35 -10.14
C LEU A 13 1.29 4.31 -8.97
N GLU A 14 0.02 4.59 -8.70
CA GLU A 14 -0.35 5.45 -7.58
C GLU A 14 0.05 4.85 -6.24
N MET A 15 -0.16 3.54 -6.06
CA MET A 15 0.25 2.85 -4.85
C MET A 15 1.77 2.88 -4.65
N LEU A 16 2.55 2.78 -5.74
CA LEU A 16 4.00 2.93 -5.70
C LEU A 16 4.40 4.35 -5.29
N GLU A 17 3.82 5.37 -5.90
CA GLU A 17 4.11 6.78 -5.61
C GLU A 17 3.78 7.15 -4.16
N ILE A 18 2.64 6.67 -3.65
CA ILE A 18 2.23 6.86 -2.25
C ILE A 18 3.22 6.19 -1.32
N ILE A 19 3.59 4.94 -1.59
CA ILE A 19 4.54 4.20 -0.75
C ILE A 19 5.92 4.85 -0.82
N GLU A 20 6.40 5.27 -1.99
CA GLU A 20 7.66 6.03 -2.11
C GLU A 20 7.61 7.36 -1.35
N ALA A 21 6.47 8.05 -1.35
CA ALA A 21 6.26 9.27 -0.56
C ALA A 21 6.28 8.98 0.94
N ILE A 22 5.60 7.92 1.41
CA ILE A 22 5.65 7.42 2.80
C ILE A 22 7.09 7.08 3.18
N TYR A 23 7.83 6.41 2.29
CA TYR A 23 9.23 6.05 2.48
C TYR A 23 10.12 7.28 2.69
N LYS A 24 9.89 8.35 1.93
CA LYS A 24 10.61 9.62 2.05
C LYS A 24 10.18 10.43 3.29
N MET A 25 8.90 10.38 3.70
CA MET A 25 8.37 11.18 4.82
C MET A 25 8.55 10.54 6.20
N VAL A 26 8.23 9.25 6.34
CA VAL A 26 8.22 8.56 7.64
C VAL A 26 9.62 8.07 8.03
N GLY A 27 10.51 7.96 7.06
CA GLY A 27 11.91 7.61 7.25
C GLY A 27 12.13 6.13 7.55
N THR A 28 13.36 5.68 7.29
CA THR A 28 13.84 4.29 7.34
C THR A 28 13.55 3.55 8.66
N VAL A 29 13.19 4.27 9.73
CA VAL A 29 12.99 3.73 11.09
C VAL A 29 11.68 2.95 11.24
N ILE A 30 10.54 3.47 10.78
CA ILE A 30 9.27 2.71 10.81
C ILE A 30 9.36 1.54 9.84
N MET A 31 10.02 1.78 8.71
CA MET A 31 10.43 0.79 7.73
C MET A 31 11.20 -0.37 8.36
N MET A 32 12.30 -0.13 9.09
CA MET A 32 13.07 -1.19 9.77
C MET A 32 12.24 -1.97 10.79
N ARG A 33 11.29 -1.33 11.48
CA ARG A 33 10.39 -2.04 12.42
C ARG A 33 9.35 -2.89 11.70
N MET A 34 8.93 -2.48 10.50
CA MET A 34 7.94 -3.21 9.70
C MET A 34 8.57 -4.20 8.71
N ASN A 35 9.84 -4.03 8.31
CA ASN A 35 10.62 -4.91 7.42
C ASN A 35 11.37 -5.96 8.24
N GLN A 36 10.65 -6.86 8.88
CA GLN A 36 11.26 -8.08 9.44
C GLN A 36 11.81 -8.99 8.32
N ASP A 37 11.22 -8.94 7.12
CA ASP A 37 11.56 -9.81 5.98
C ASP A 37 12.70 -9.32 5.07
N GLY A 38 13.24 -8.11 5.28
CA GLY A 38 14.33 -7.57 4.44
C GLY A 38 13.95 -7.23 2.99
N LEU A 39 12.66 -7.13 2.66
CA LEU A 39 12.17 -6.85 1.31
C LEU A 39 12.33 -5.37 0.91
N THR A 40 12.60 -5.09 -0.36
CA THR A 40 12.63 -3.71 -0.87
C THR A 40 11.21 -3.10 -0.91
N PRO A 41 11.07 -1.75 -0.89
CA PRO A 41 9.78 -1.06 -1.10
C PRO A 41 8.95 -1.66 -2.22
N GLN A 42 9.55 -1.77 -3.39
CA GLN A 42 8.90 -2.28 -4.58
C GLN A 42 8.42 -3.71 -4.40
N GLN A 43 9.21 -4.60 -3.79
CA GLN A 43 8.80 -5.98 -3.56
C GLN A 43 7.65 -6.08 -2.56
N ARG A 44 7.63 -5.21 -1.56
CA ARG A 44 6.56 -5.17 -0.58
C ARG A 44 5.27 -4.63 -1.21
N VAL A 45 5.36 -3.58 -2.01
CA VAL A 45 4.26 -3.07 -2.82
C VAL A 45 3.74 -4.19 -3.72
N ASP A 46 4.60 -4.85 -4.50
CA ASP A 46 4.19 -5.93 -5.41
C ASP A 46 3.46 -7.06 -4.69
N LYS A 47 3.95 -7.44 -3.51
CA LYS A 47 3.36 -8.51 -2.69
C LYS A 47 1.99 -8.10 -2.14
N ILE A 48 1.84 -6.86 -1.67
CA ILE A 48 0.57 -6.34 -1.17
C ILE A 48 -0.39 -6.17 -2.33
N PHE A 49 0.05 -5.53 -3.41
CA PHE A 49 -0.71 -5.27 -4.62
C PHE A 49 -1.29 -6.57 -5.16
N LYS A 50 -0.48 -7.61 -5.38
CA LYS A 50 -0.97 -8.94 -5.78
C LYS A 50 -1.97 -9.60 -4.84
N LYS A 51 -1.96 -9.20 -3.57
CA LYS A 51 -2.83 -9.77 -2.54
C LYS A 51 -4.14 -9.00 -2.42
N MET A 52 -4.11 -7.72 -2.78
CA MET A 52 -5.28 -6.85 -2.87
C MET A 52 -6.01 -7.04 -4.20
N ASP A 53 -5.25 -7.06 -5.30
CA ASP A 53 -5.72 -7.23 -6.68
C ASP A 53 -6.17 -8.67 -6.91
N GLN A 54 -7.47 -8.92 -6.73
CA GLN A 54 -8.05 -10.26 -6.83
C GLN A 54 -8.30 -10.62 -8.30
N ASP A 55 -8.76 -9.67 -9.10
CA ASP A 55 -9.07 -9.87 -10.52
C ASP A 55 -7.87 -9.67 -11.46
N LYS A 56 -6.75 -9.19 -10.94
CA LYS A 56 -5.48 -9.00 -11.66
C LYS A 56 -5.62 -7.99 -12.79
N ASP A 57 -6.37 -6.92 -12.55
CA ASP A 57 -6.59 -5.85 -13.52
C ASP A 57 -5.60 -4.68 -13.35
N ASP A 58 -4.62 -4.83 -12.45
CA ASP A 58 -3.64 -3.80 -12.08
C ASP A 58 -4.29 -2.55 -11.42
N GLN A 59 -5.51 -2.67 -10.88
CA GLN A 59 -6.24 -1.61 -10.19
C GLN A 59 -6.91 -2.12 -8.90
N ILE A 60 -6.60 -1.52 -7.76
CA ILE A 60 -7.29 -1.83 -6.51
C ILE A 60 -8.56 -1.01 -6.41
N THR A 61 -9.71 -1.67 -6.46
CA THR A 61 -10.99 -1.04 -6.16
C THR A 61 -11.23 -0.93 -4.66
N LEU A 62 -12.17 -0.06 -4.28
CA LEU A 62 -12.59 0.12 -2.89
C LEU A 62 -13.14 -1.17 -2.24
N GLU A 63 -13.71 -2.08 -3.05
CA GLU A 63 -14.21 -3.37 -2.59
C GLU A 63 -13.06 -4.34 -2.29
N GLU A 64 -12.14 -4.51 -3.24
CA GLU A 64 -10.92 -5.30 -3.05
C GLU A 64 -10.07 -4.78 -1.91
N PHE A 65 -10.00 -3.45 -1.77
CA PHE A 65 -9.37 -2.82 -0.64
C PHE A 65 -9.95 -3.30 0.69
N LYS A 66 -11.27 -3.29 0.81
CA LYS A 66 -11.98 -3.73 2.02
C LYS A 66 -11.78 -5.22 2.28
N GLU A 67 -11.82 -6.04 1.24
CA GLU A 67 -11.59 -7.48 1.36
C GLU A 67 -10.15 -7.78 1.80
N ALA A 68 -9.17 -7.14 1.16
CA ALA A 68 -7.78 -7.34 1.48
C ALA A 68 -7.40 -6.75 2.84
N ALA A 69 -8.00 -5.61 3.24
CA ALA A 69 -7.88 -5.06 4.58
C ALA A 69 -8.44 -5.99 5.66
N LYS A 70 -9.53 -6.71 5.37
CA LYS A 70 -10.09 -7.74 6.26
C LYS A 70 -9.20 -8.99 6.31
N SER A 71 -8.60 -9.36 5.19
CA SER A 71 -7.77 -10.56 5.06
C SER A 71 -6.36 -10.36 5.65
N ASP A 72 -5.82 -9.15 5.52
CA ASP A 72 -4.47 -8.81 5.97
C ASP A 72 -4.42 -7.41 6.62
N PRO A 73 -4.46 -7.34 7.96
CA PRO A 73 -4.43 -6.06 8.68
C PRO A 73 -3.11 -5.30 8.54
N SER A 74 -2.03 -5.94 8.05
CA SER A 74 -0.76 -5.24 7.80
C SER A 74 -0.87 -4.22 6.65
N ILE A 75 -1.79 -4.45 5.72
CA ILE A 75 -2.10 -3.54 4.61
C ILE A 75 -2.74 -2.26 5.14
N VAL A 76 -3.71 -2.42 6.05
CA VAL A 76 -4.36 -1.30 6.73
C VAL A 76 -3.34 -0.50 7.52
N LEU A 77 -2.42 -1.18 8.21
CA LEU A 77 -1.38 -0.54 8.99
C LEU A 77 -0.42 0.29 8.12
N LEU A 78 -0.05 -0.22 6.94
CA LEU A 78 0.82 0.49 5.99
C LEU A 78 0.21 1.82 5.54
N LEU A 79 -1.10 1.82 5.29
CA LEU A 79 -1.81 2.99 4.79
C LEU A 79 -2.24 3.93 5.93
N GLN A 80 -2.73 3.40 7.05
CA GLN A 80 -3.06 4.21 8.24
C GLN A 80 -1.86 4.93 8.84
N CYS A 81 -0.63 4.43 8.65
CA CYS A 81 0.58 5.09 9.16
C CYS A 81 0.76 6.51 8.61
N ASP A 82 0.19 6.84 7.44
CA ASP A 82 0.25 8.17 6.85
C ASP A 82 -0.72 9.18 7.51
N MET A 83 -1.68 8.67 8.30
CA MET A 83 -2.75 9.48 8.92
C MET A 83 -2.37 10.05 10.30
N GLN A 84 -1.11 9.90 10.74
CA GLN A 84 -0.60 10.52 11.97
C GLN A 84 0.13 11.83 11.68
N LYS A 85 -0.60 12.86 11.25
CA LYS A 85 -0.26 14.27 11.49
C LYS A 85 -1.48 15.06 11.92
#